data_AF-A0A2K3PHS4-F1
#
_entry.id   AF-A0A2K3PHS4-F1
#
_cell.length_a   1.000
_cell.length_b   1.000
_cell.length_c   1.000
_cell.angle_alpha   90.00
_cell.angle_beta   90.00
_cell.angle_gamma   90.00
#
_symmetry.space_group_name_H-M   'P 1'
#
loop_
_entity.id
_entity.type
_entity.pdbx_description
1 polymer ?
#
loop_
_entity_poly.entity_id
_entity_poly.type
_entity_poly.pdbx_seq_one_letter_code
_entity_poly.pdbx_strand_id
1 'polypeptide(L)'
;MSNNNDHNCGCASPNLSLPWKEMESKLFALNAASDVIIQDGQSFDFSAVMQLVSMLSSKPSDGLKGFICIVYRSLADAIGSYSKWISTFKENFRPLLLFLAIGISEPLSSNACASALRKVCEDAPVGLEKWHLSLEDEEEVMHAISLVLGSVPNLELKSNLLARLLSSSYEAIGKLVDPEKSLSLKQNPASYTQILNAASRGLH
;
A
#
# COMPACT_ATOMS: atom_id res chain seq x y z
N MET A 1 50.79 -37.35 -5.92
CA MET A 1 49.54 -38.00 -5.46
C MET A 1 48.84 -37.02 -4.54
N SER A 2 47.94 -36.22 -5.13
CA SER A 2 47.00 -35.35 -4.41
C SER A 2 45.73 -36.16 -4.18
N ASN A 3 45.19 -36.13 -2.97
CA ASN A 3 43.82 -36.57 -2.73
C ASN A 3 43.09 -35.54 -1.86
N ASN A 4 42.02 -35.06 -2.48
CA ASN A 4 40.91 -34.24 -2.03
C ASN A 4 40.45 -34.48 -0.59
N ASN A 5 40.02 -33.39 0.06
CA ASN A 5 38.70 -33.36 0.70
C ASN A 5 38.23 -31.90 0.78
N ASP A 6 37.41 -31.55 -0.21
CA ASP A 6 36.53 -30.40 -0.18
C ASP A 6 35.52 -30.54 0.97
N HIS A 7 35.50 -29.60 1.89
CA HIS A 7 34.33 -29.31 2.74
C HIS A 7 33.87 -27.89 2.43
N ASN A 8 33.33 -27.75 1.22
CA ASN A 8 32.50 -26.61 0.85
C ASN A 8 31.05 -27.01 1.16
N CYS A 9 30.55 -26.66 2.35
CA CYS A 9 29.13 -26.81 2.64
C CYS A 9 28.41 -25.68 1.89
N GLY A 10 27.95 -26.03 0.69
CA GLY A 10 27.41 -25.09 -0.29
C GLY A 10 26.17 -24.35 0.19
N CYS A 11 26.27 -23.01 0.19
CA CYS A 11 25.12 -22.15 -0.03
C CYS A 11 24.64 -22.36 -1.47
N ALA A 12 23.58 -23.16 -1.64
CA ALA A 12 22.56 -22.97 -2.68
C ALA A 12 21.47 -24.05 -2.59
N SER A 13 20.26 -23.63 -2.21
CA SER A 13 19.04 -24.09 -2.90
C SER A 13 17.98 -22.97 -2.85
N PRO A 14 17.70 -22.30 -3.97
CA PRO A 14 16.55 -21.42 -4.11
C PRO A 14 15.30 -22.28 -4.32
N ASN A 15 14.15 -21.80 -3.82
CA ASN A 15 12.80 -22.39 -3.94
C ASN A 15 12.41 -23.44 -2.88
N LEU A 16 12.36 -23.05 -1.61
CA LEU A 16 11.30 -23.60 -0.76
C LEU A 16 9.99 -22.99 -1.28
N SER A 17 9.12 -23.80 -1.88
CA SER A 17 7.76 -23.34 -2.20
C SER A 17 7.12 -22.93 -0.88
N LEU A 18 6.97 -21.63 -0.65
CA LEU A 18 6.24 -21.12 0.50
C LEU A 18 4.89 -21.84 0.54
N PRO A 19 4.53 -22.52 1.65
CA PRO A 19 3.28 -23.25 1.73
C PRO A 19 2.15 -22.25 1.86
N TRP A 20 1.76 -21.63 0.74
CA TRP A 20 0.77 -20.55 0.71
C TRP A 20 -0.54 -20.93 1.37
N LYS A 21 -0.90 -22.22 1.32
CA LYS A 21 -2.07 -22.79 2.02
C LYS A 21 -1.95 -22.72 3.53
N GLU A 22 -0.78 -23.05 4.08
CA GLU A 22 -0.53 -22.91 5.50
C GLU A 22 -0.52 -21.44 5.91
N MET A 23 0.11 -20.58 5.11
CA MET A 23 0.14 -19.13 5.34
C MET A 23 -1.27 -18.55 5.38
N GLU A 24 -2.10 -18.88 4.39
CA GLU A 24 -3.51 -18.47 4.34
C GLU A 24 -4.27 -18.93 5.59
N SER A 25 -4.12 -20.19 6.00
CA SER A 25 -4.81 -20.71 7.18
C SER A 25 -4.42 -19.97 8.48
N LYS A 26 -3.14 -19.60 8.61
CA LYS A 26 -2.63 -18.81 9.74
C LYS A 26 -3.20 -17.40 9.74
N LEU A 27 -3.24 -16.74 8.58
CA LEU A 27 -3.82 -15.40 8.43
C LEU A 27 -5.32 -15.40 8.69
N PHE A 28 -6.02 -16.43 8.20
CA PHE A 28 -7.44 -16.61 8.45
C PHE A 28 -7.73 -16.76 9.94
N ALA A 29 -6.98 -17.63 10.63
CA ALA A 29 -7.12 -17.80 12.08
C ALA A 29 -6.77 -16.52 12.85
N LEU A 30 -5.71 -15.81 12.44
CA LEU A 30 -5.31 -14.53 13.04
C LEU A 30 -6.42 -13.46 12.89
N ASN A 31 -7.06 -13.38 11.73
CA ASN A 31 -8.19 -12.49 11.52
C ASN A 31 -9.42 -12.91 12.36
N ALA A 32 -9.74 -14.20 12.41
CA ALA A 32 -10.86 -14.72 13.18
C ALA A 32 -10.72 -14.50 14.69
N ALA A 33 -9.50 -14.46 15.21
CA ALA A 33 -9.21 -14.22 16.62
C ALA A 33 -9.02 -12.73 16.97
N SER A 34 -9.18 -11.82 16.00
CA SER A 34 -8.82 -10.40 16.16
C SER A 34 -9.55 -9.70 17.31
N ASP A 35 -10.86 -9.86 17.41
CA ASP A 35 -11.64 -9.24 18.49
C ASP A 35 -11.16 -9.68 19.89
N VAL A 36 -10.83 -10.96 20.04
CA VAL A 36 -10.35 -11.53 21.32
C VAL A 36 -8.96 -10.98 21.65
N ILE A 37 -8.05 -10.98 20.67
CA ILE A 37 -6.67 -10.50 20.85
C ILE A 37 -6.64 -9.01 21.18
N ILE A 38 -7.47 -8.21 20.50
CA ILE A 38 -7.56 -6.76 20.72
C ILE A 38 -8.14 -6.47 22.11
N GLN A 39 -9.14 -7.22 22.55
CA GLN A 39 -9.77 -7.06 23.87
C GLN A 39 -8.87 -7.50 25.03
N ASP A 40 -8.05 -8.53 24.83
CA ASP A 40 -7.11 -9.02 25.84
C ASP A 40 -5.99 -8.00 26.14
N GLY A 41 -5.79 -7.03 25.25
CA GLY A 41 -4.91 -5.88 25.48
C GLY A 41 -3.41 -6.20 25.48
N GLN A 42 -3.03 -7.44 25.19
CA GLN A 42 -1.63 -7.81 24.99
C GLN A 42 -1.09 -7.23 23.69
N SER A 43 0.14 -6.72 23.73
CA SER A 43 0.84 -6.28 22.52
C SER A 43 1.16 -7.49 21.65
N PHE A 44 0.69 -7.49 20.41
CA PHE A 44 1.04 -8.49 19.41
C PHE A 44 2.15 -7.97 18.49
N ASP A 45 3.15 -8.80 18.21
CA ASP A 45 4.23 -8.45 17.28
C ASP A 45 3.78 -8.67 15.83
N PHE A 46 3.51 -7.57 15.11
CA PHE A 46 3.14 -7.58 13.70
C PHE A 46 4.33 -7.68 12.74
N SER A 47 5.57 -7.82 13.23
CA SER A 47 6.77 -7.89 12.39
C SER A 47 6.65 -8.96 11.29
N ALA A 48 6.19 -10.15 11.62
CA ALA A 48 5.98 -11.23 10.63
C ALA A 48 4.91 -10.88 9.57
N VAL A 49 3.83 -10.22 9.98
CA VAL A 49 2.77 -9.74 9.08
C VAL A 49 3.32 -8.67 8.14
N MET A 50 4.09 -7.72 8.67
CA MET A 50 4.67 -6.64 7.86
C MET A 50 5.79 -7.15 6.94
N GLN A 51 6.58 -8.14 7.36
CA GLN A 51 7.54 -8.82 6.48
C GLN A 51 6.84 -9.52 5.31
N LEU A 52 5.71 -10.18 5.58
CA LEU A 52 4.90 -10.80 4.53
C LEU A 52 4.34 -9.75 3.56
N VAL A 53 3.86 -8.61 4.09
CA VAL A 53 3.44 -7.46 3.28
C VAL A 53 4.58 -6.97 2.38
N SER A 54 5.78 -6.75 2.93
CA SER A 54 6.94 -6.31 2.16
C SER A 54 7.35 -7.29 1.06
N MET A 55 7.30 -8.59 1.34
CA MET A 55 7.63 -9.63 0.38
C MET A 55 6.59 -9.73 -0.74
N LEU A 56 5.32 -9.47 -0.45
CA LEU A 56 4.24 -9.47 -1.44
C LEU A 56 4.19 -8.17 -2.23
N SER A 57 4.50 -7.02 -1.62
CA SER A 57 4.53 -5.72 -2.31
C SER A 57 5.67 -5.59 -3.32
N SER A 58 6.73 -6.38 -3.21
CA SER A 58 7.85 -6.36 -4.16
C SER A 58 7.61 -7.20 -5.42
N LYS A 59 6.45 -7.87 -5.54
CA LYS A 59 6.11 -8.65 -6.73
C LYS A 59 5.38 -7.77 -7.75
N PRO A 60 5.68 -7.92 -9.06
CA PRO A 60 4.94 -7.22 -10.09
C PRO A 60 3.47 -7.68 -10.13
N SER A 61 2.55 -6.75 -10.42
CA SER A 61 1.10 -6.97 -10.39
C SER A 61 0.61 -7.98 -11.43
N ASP A 62 1.34 -8.13 -12.55
CA ASP A 62 1.07 -9.05 -13.65
C ASP A 62 1.16 -10.55 -13.27
N GLY A 63 1.68 -10.84 -12.07
CA GLY A 63 1.98 -12.20 -11.59
C GLY A 63 1.04 -12.76 -10.51
N LEU A 64 0.01 -12.03 -10.07
CA LEU A 64 -0.89 -12.53 -9.03
C LEU A 64 -1.92 -13.50 -9.60
N LYS A 65 -1.63 -14.80 -9.52
CA LYS A 65 -2.57 -15.85 -9.93
C LYS A 65 -2.70 -16.97 -8.91
N GLY A 66 -3.86 -17.61 -8.93
CA GLY A 66 -4.14 -18.81 -8.15
C GLY A 66 -4.20 -18.54 -6.65
N PHE A 67 -3.52 -19.39 -5.88
CA PHE A 67 -3.65 -19.40 -4.42
C PHE A 67 -3.10 -18.13 -3.75
N ILE A 68 -2.20 -17.41 -4.41
CA ILE A 68 -1.64 -16.16 -3.88
C ILE A 68 -2.73 -15.10 -3.70
N CYS A 69 -3.72 -15.01 -4.59
CA CYS A 69 -4.84 -14.06 -4.43
C CYS A 69 -5.66 -14.34 -3.16
N ILE A 70 -5.75 -15.60 -2.75
CA ILE A 70 -6.43 -16.00 -1.50
C ILE A 70 -5.60 -15.54 -0.30
N VAL A 71 -4.27 -15.68 -0.37
CA VAL A 71 -3.35 -15.15 0.66
C VAL A 71 -3.46 -13.63 0.76
N TYR A 72 -3.51 -12.91 -0.37
CA TYR A 72 -3.73 -11.46 -0.40
C TYR A 72 -5.01 -11.08 0.32
N ARG A 73 -6.12 -11.74 -0.01
CA ARG A 73 -7.41 -11.51 0.64
C ARG A 73 -7.32 -11.74 2.15
N SER A 74 -6.86 -12.91 2.59
CA SER A 74 -6.78 -13.25 4.02
C SER A 74 -5.81 -12.35 4.79
N LEU A 75 -4.71 -11.92 4.17
CA LEU A 75 -3.79 -10.94 4.73
C LEU A 75 -4.43 -9.55 4.84
N ALA A 76 -5.16 -9.11 3.82
CA ALA A 76 -5.87 -7.84 3.85
C ALA A 76 -6.96 -7.81 4.93
N ASP A 77 -7.71 -8.91 5.10
CA ASP A 77 -8.70 -9.03 6.18
C ASP A 77 -8.02 -8.88 7.56
N ALA A 78 -6.91 -9.59 7.80
CA ALA A 78 -6.14 -9.45 9.03
C ALA A 78 -5.64 -8.01 9.21
N ILE A 79 -5.03 -7.40 8.19
CA ILE A 79 -4.57 -6.01 8.23
C ILE A 79 -5.70 -5.07 8.62
N GLY A 80 -6.88 -5.24 8.02
CA GLY A 80 -8.05 -4.43 8.31
C GLY A 80 -8.55 -4.62 9.74
N SER A 81 -8.45 -5.81 10.32
CA SER A 81 -8.87 -6.05 11.71
C SER A 81 -7.90 -5.45 12.72
N TYR A 82 -6.61 -5.40 12.40
CA TYR A 82 -5.56 -4.82 13.25
C TYR A 82 -5.09 -3.43 12.81
N SER A 83 -5.89 -2.70 12.02
CA SER A 83 -5.50 -1.44 11.38
C SER A 83 -4.95 -0.42 12.38
N LYS A 84 -5.58 -0.25 13.55
CA LYS A 84 -5.10 0.63 14.62
C LYS A 84 -3.68 0.33 15.07
N TRP A 85 -3.35 -0.95 15.23
CA TRP A 85 -2.02 -1.37 15.67
C TRP A 85 -1.02 -1.26 14.52
N ILE A 86 -1.40 -1.68 13.32
CA ILE A 86 -0.56 -1.61 12.11
C ILE A 86 -0.22 -0.15 11.76
N SER A 87 -1.17 0.77 11.93
CA SER A 87 -1.01 2.21 11.72
C SER A 87 0.05 2.86 12.60
N THR A 88 0.49 2.19 13.68
CA THR A 88 1.61 2.68 14.49
C THR A 88 2.98 2.42 13.85
N PHE A 89 3.08 1.47 12.90
CA PHE A 89 4.32 1.07 12.23
C PHE A 89 4.60 1.94 11.00
N LYS A 90 5.22 3.11 11.22
CA LYS A 90 5.52 4.09 10.16
C LYS A 90 6.47 3.57 9.07
N GLU A 91 7.39 2.67 9.42
CA GLU A 91 8.46 2.22 8.51
C GLU A 91 7.96 1.31 7.38
N ASN A 92 6.81 0.66 7.55
CA ASN A 92 6.29 -0.33 6.60
C ASN A 92 5.07 0.16 5.81
N PHE A 93 4.81 1.47 5.85
CA PHE A 93 3.59 2.03 5.30
C PHE A 93 3.57 2.06 3.76
N ARG A 94 4.74 2.30 3.13
CA ARG A 94 4.90 2.20 1.67
C ARG A 94 4.65 0.78 1.16
N PRO A 95 5.31 -0.28 1.70
CA PRO A 95 4.99 -1.66 1.36
C PRO A 95 3.51 -2.02 1.56
N LEU A 96 2.90 -1.52 2.65
CA LEU A 96 1.50 -1.74 2.94
C LEU A 96 0.57 -1.15 1.86
N LEU A 97 0.83 0.08 1.41
CA LEU A 97 0.07 0.66 0.32
C LEU A 97 0.18 -0.15 -0.96
N LEU A 98 1.40 -0.47 -1.37
CA LEU A 98 1.65 -1.19 -2.60
C LEU A 98 0.97 -2.55 -2.56
N PHE A 99 1.10 -3.28 -1.45
CA PHE A 99 0.40 -4.53 -1.24
C PHE A 99 -1.13 -4.39 -1.42
N LEU A 100 -1.74 -3.37 -0.80
CA LEU A 100 -3.17 -3.12 -0.90
C LEU A 100 -3.58 -2.69 -2.31
N ALA A 101 -2.78 -1.84 -2.97
CA ALA A 101 -3.04 -1.36 -4.32
C ALA A 101 -3.01 -2.50 -5.34
N ILE A 102 -1.96 -3.32 -5.30
CA ILE A 102 -1.84 -4.52 -6.13
C ILE A 102 -3.03 -5.46 -5.87
N GLY A 103 -3.40 -5.68 -4.59
CA GLY A 103 -4.52 -6.53 -4.22
C GLY A 103 -5.90 -6.01 -4.64
N ILE A 104 -6.07 -4.68 -4.78
CA ILE A 104 -7.29 -4.03 -5.28
C ILE A 104 -7.52 -4.34 -6.76
N SER A 105 -6.43 -4.40 -7.54
CA SER A 105 -6.45 -4.73 -8.97
C SER A 105 -6.89 -6.17 -9.26
N GLU A 106 -6.85 -7.05 -8.25
CA GLU A 106 -7.21 -8.46 -8.36
C GLU A 106 -8.65 -8.76 -7.90
N PRO A 107 -9.53 -9.35 -8.74
CA PRO A 107 -10.95 -9.53 -8.42
C PRO A 107 -11.23 -10.27 -7.09
N LEU A 108 -10.42 -11.26 -6.74
CA LEU A 108 -10.64 -12.09 -5.53
C LEU A 108 -10.27 -11.39 -4.23
N SER A 109 -9.30 -10.48 -4.26
CA SER A 109 -8.83 -9.73 -3.08
C SER A 109 -9.34 -8.29 -3.05
N SER A 110 -9.92 -7.79 -4.15
CA SER A 110 -10.24 -6.38 -4.33
C SER A 110 -11.01 -5.76 -3.18
N ASN A 111 -12.11 -6.39 -2.76
CA ASN A 111 -12.96 -5.89 -1.68
C ASN A 111 -12.24 -5.89 -0.32
N ALA A 112 -11.50 -6.96 0.00
CA ALA A 112 -10.76 -7.06 1.26
C ALA A 112 -9.66 -6.01 1.33
N CYS A 113 -8.88 -5.84 0.25
CA CYS A 113 -7.82 -4.85 0.14
C CYS A 113 -8.38 -3.41 0.19
N ALA A 114 -9.48 -3.12 -0.51
CA ALA A 114 -10.12 -1.81 -0.44
C ALA A 114 -10.65 -1.48 0.96
N SER A 115 -11.28 -2.46 1.63
CA SER A 115 -11.75 -2.33 3.00
C SER A 115 -10.60 -2.10 3.99
N ALA A 116 -9.51 -2.85 3.86
CA ALA A 116 -8.32 -2.69 4.67
C ALA A 116 -7.65 -1.33 4.46
N LEU A 117 -7.51 -0.90 3.20
CA LEU A 117 -6.99 0.43 2.86
C LEU A 117 -7.82 1.54 3.51
N ARG A 118 -9.15 1.44 3.45
CA ARG A 118 -10.04 2.41 4.11
C ARG A 118 -9.75 2.47 5.62
N LYS A 119 -9.73 1.32 6.30
CA LYS A 119 -9.50 1.27 7.75
C LYS A 119 -8.12 1.80 8.15
N VAL A 120 -7.08 1.46 7.39
CA VAL A 120 -5.72 1.99 7.62
C VAL A 120 -5.70 3.51 7.47
N CYS A 121 -6.36 4.07 6.44
CA CYS A 121 -6.46 5.51 6.26
C CYS A 121 -7.29 6.21 7.35
N GLU A 122 -8.33 5.55 7.88
CA GLU A 122 -9.12 6.05 9.01
C GLU A 122 -8.29 6.12 10.30
N ASP A 123 -7.46 5.10 10.56
CA ASP A 123 -6.65 4.98 11.78
C ASP A 123 -5.28 5.69 11.68
N ALA A 124 -4.78 5.94 10.48
CA ALA A 124 -3.57 6.71 10.20
C ALA A 124 -3.89 7.86 9.24
N PRO A 125 -4.39 9.01 9.73
CA PRO A 125 -4.69 10.19 8.92
C PRO A 125 -3.39 10.92 8.50
N VAL A 126 -2.56 10.24 7.72
CA VAL A 126 -1.46 10.84 7.00
C VAL A 126 -1.94 10.98 5.55
N GLY A 127 -2.02 12.20 5.02
CA GLY A 127 -2.33 12.40 3.60
C GLY A 127 -1.22 11.82 2.72
N LEU A 128 -1.56 11.26 1.55
CA LEU A 128 -0.63 10.62 0.59
C LEU A 128 0.65 11.47 0.33
N GLU A 129 0.52 12.80 0.37
CA GLU A 129 1.62 13.75 0.23
C GLU A 129 2.76 13.58 1.26
N LYS A 130 2.50 12.94 2.41
CA LYS A 130 3.51 12.66 3.43
C LYS A 130 4.22 11.31 3.24
N TRP A 131 3.78 10.48 2.30
CA TRP A 131 4.18 9.06 2.25
C TRP A 131 5.43 8.85 1.40
N HIS A 132 5.99 9.93 0.82
CA HIS A 132 7.26 9.94 0.07
C HIS A 132 7.37 8.73 -0.89
N LEU A 133 6.32 8.51 -1.67
CA LEU A 133 6.27 7.44 -2.65
C LEU A 133 7.10 7.82 -3.89
N SER A 134 7.67 6.81 -4.57
CA SER A 134 8.20 7.00 -5.93
C SER A 134 7.04 7.23 -6.89
N LEU A 135 7.32 7.79 -8.07
CA LEU A 135 6.27 8.00 -9.09
C LEU A 135 5.59 6.68 -9.49
N GLU A 136 6.36 5.60 -9.65
CA GLU A 136 5.83 4.26 -9.96
C GLU A 136 4.85 3.75 -8.89
N ASP A 137 5.18 3.93 -7.61
CA ASP A 137 4.30 3.52 -6.52
C ASP A 137 3.05 4.40 -6.42
N GLU A 138 3.20 5.70 -6.70
CA GLU A 138 2.07 6.63 -6.77
C GLU A 138 1.12 6.22 -7.89
N GLU A 139 1.63 5.86 -9.06
CA GLU A 139 0.83 5.36 -10.18
C GLU A 139 0.03 4.11 -9.81
N GLU A 140 0.64 3.13 -9.14
CA GLU A 140 -0.06 1.91 -8.68
C GLU A 140 -1.16 2.22 -7.66
N VAL A 141 -0.88 3.11 -6.70
CA VAL A 141 -1.88 3.52 -5.70
C VAL A 141 -3.01 4.31 -6.36
N MET A 142 -2.69 5.21 -7.30
CA MET A 142 -3.68 5.99 -8.05
C MET A 142 -4.51 5.11 -8.97
N HIS A 143 -3.92 4.07 -9.57
CA HIS A 143 -4.63 3.06 -10.35
C HIS A 143 -5.65 2.32 -9.46
N ALA A 144 -5.24 1.85 -8.29
CA ALA A 144 -6.13 1.19 -7.34
C ALA A 144 -7.27 2.12 -6.87
N ILE A 145 -6.98 3.37 -6.55
CA ILE A 145 -8.00 4.38 -6.21
C ILE A 145 -8.97 4.56 -7.38
N SER A 146 -8.47 4.63 -8.61
CA SER A 146 -9.29 4.77 -9.82
C SER A 146 -10.22 3.58 -10.04
N LEU A 147 -9.76 2.35 -9.76
CA LEU A 147 -10.61 1.15 -9.80
C LEU A 147 -11.73 1.22 -8.74
N VAL A 148 -11.40 1.61 -7.51
CA VAL A 148 -12.38 1.79 -6.43
C VAL A 148 -13.41 2.86 -6.80
N LEU A 149 -12.97 4.03 -7.27
CA LEU A 149 -13.87 5.10 -7.73
C LEU A 149 -14.70 4.67 -8.96
N GLY A 150 -14.11 3.87 -9.85
CA GLY A 150 -14.77 3.28 -11.01
C GLY A 150 -15.97 2.41 -10.64
N SER A 151 -15.87 1.70 -9.51
CA SER A 151 -16.91 0.81 -8.98
C SER A 151 -18.09 1.54 -8.31
N VAL A 152 -17.99 2.84 -8.03
CA VAL A 152 -19.06 3.61 -7.37
C VAL A 152 -20.21 3.83 -8.36
N PRO A 153 -21.42 3.28 -8.11
CA PRO A 153 -22.54 3.38 -9.05
C PRO A 153 -23.22 4.76 -9.01
N ASN A 154 -23.13 5.47 -7.88
CA ASN A 154 -23.72 6.80 -7.72
C ASN A 154 -22.82 7.86 -8.37
N LEU A 155 -23.31 8.44 -9.48
CA LEU A 155 -22.55 9.39 -10.29
C LEU A 155 -22.23 10.69 -9.54
N GLU A 156 -23.15 11.20 -8.73
CA GLU A 156 -22.94 12.42 -7.94
C GLU A 156 -21.86 12.20 -6.88
N LEU A 157 -21.96 11.09 -6.14
CA LEU A 157 -20.95 10.69 -5.17
C LEU A 157 -19.59 10.48 -5.84
N LYS A 158 -19.55 9.80 -6.99
CA LYS A 158 -18.33 9.59 -7.77
C LYS A 158 -17.70 10.91 -8.21
N SER A 159 -18.50 11.86 -8.71
CA SER A 159 -18.03 13.18 -9.11
C SER A 159 -17.46 13.98 -7.93
N ASN A 160 -18.16 13.96 -6.78
CA ASN A 160 -17.69 14.61 -5.56
C ASN A 160 -16.38 14.01 -5.04
N LEU A 161 -16.23 12.68 -5.09
CA LEU A 161 -15.00 11.99 -4.68
C LEU A 161 -13.83 12.32 -5.61
N LEU A 162 -14.06 12.34 -6.92
CA LEU A 162 -13.05 12.74 -7.92
C LEU A 162 -12.61 14.19 -7.72
N ALA A 163 -13.57 15.11 -7.53
CA ALA A 163 -13.27 16.51 -7.26
C ALA A 163 -12.41 16.66 -6.00
N ARG A 164 -12.70 15.89 -4.95
CA ARG A 164 -11.92 15.90 -3.70
C ARG A 164 -10.52 15.32 -3.90
N LEU A 165 -10.38 14.22 -4.64
CA LEU A 165 -9.09 13.60 -4.95
C LEU A 165 -8.16 14.54 -5.71
N LEU A 166 -8.71 15.28 -6.69
CA LEU A 166 -7.94 16.19 -7.54
C LEU A 166 -7.77 17.60 -6.93
N SER A 167 -8.43 17.90 -5.82
CA SER A 167 -8.50 19.27 -5.27
C SER A 167 -7.12 19.86 -4.94
N SER A 168 -6.23 19.09 -4.30
CA SER A 168 -4.88 19.57 -3.96
C SER A 168 -4.02 19.80 -5.19
N SER A 169 -4.15 18.94 -6.20
CA SER A 169 -3.51 19.10 -7.52
C SER A 169 -3.96 20.36 -8.23
N TYR A 170 -5.28 20.61 -8.30
CA TYR A 170 -5.82 21.84 -8.90
C TYR A 170 -5.38 23.09 -8.13
N GLU A 171 -5.33 23.05 -6.81
CA GLU A 171 -4.83 24.16 -5.99
C GLU A 171 -3.33 24.43 -6.24
N ALA A 172 -2.51 23.38 -6.34
CA ALA A 172 -1.09 23.50 -6.64
C ALA A 172 -0.85 24.11 -8.02
N ILE A 173 -1.57 23.63 -9.04
CA ILE A 173 -1.52 24.19 -10.40
C ILE A 173 -1.98 25.66 -10.39
N GLY A 174 -3.06 25.99 -9.68
CA GLY A 174 -3.54 27.36 -9.54
C GLY A 174 -2.49 28.30 -8.96
N LYS A 175 -1.73 27.87 -7.95
CA LYS A 175 -0.62 28.65 -7.37
C LYS A 175 0.55 28.87 -8.33
N LEU A 176 0.79 27.94 -9.26
CA LEU A 176 1.83 28.04 -10.29
C LEU A 176 1.45 29.00 -11.42
N VAL A 177 0.18 29.00 -11.82
CA VAL A 177 -0.32 29.81 -12.95
C VAL A 177 -0.63 31.26 -12.52
N ASP A 178 -0.87 31.49 -11.23
CA ASP A 178 -1.07 32.83 -10.65
C ASP A 178 0.22 33.69 -10.79
N PRO A 179 0.19 34.78 -11.57
CA PRO A 179 1.37 35.61 -11.84
C PRO A 179 2.00 36.22 -10.59
N GLU A 180 1.18 36.64 -9.62
CA GLU A 180 1.67 37.30 -8.40
C GLU A 180 2.32 36.27 -7.47
N LYS A 181 1.69 35.09 -7.33
CA LYS A 181 2.24 33.99 -6.52
C LYS A 181 3.46 33.36 -7.15
N SER A 182 3.48 33.17 -8.47
CA SER A 182 4.63 32.57 -9.18
C SER A 182 5.92 33.40 -9.02
N LEU A 183 5.81 34.73 -9.01
CA LEU A 183 6.93 35.64 -8.76
C LEU A 183 7.45 35.52 -7.33
N SER A 184 6.55 35.45 -6.34
CA SER A 184 6.91 35.24 -4.93
C SER A 184 7.53 33.86 -4.68
N LEU A 185 7.04 32.82 -5.38
CA LEU A 185 7.57 31.46 -5.29
C LEU A 185 8.96 31.35 -5.92
N LYS A 186 9.22 32.04 -7.05
CA LYS A 186 10.56 32.09 -7.65
C LYS A 186 11.62 32.71 -6.72
N GLN A 187 11.22 33.53 -5.75
CA GLN A 187 12.12 34.07 -4.72
C GLN A 187 12.45 33.04 -3.62
N ASN A 188 11.67 31.95 -3.50
CA ASN A 188 11.91 30.84 -2.59
C ASN A 188 11.97 29.50 -3.37
N PRO A 189 13.18 29.09 -3.81
CA PRO A 189 13.36 27.90 -4.63
C PRO A 189 12.80 26.62 -4.01
N ALA A 190 12.87 26.47 -2.67
CA ALA A 190 12.37 25.27 -1.99
C ALA A 190 10.84 25.17 -2.07
N SER A 191 10.13 26.26 -1.82
CA SER A 191 8.66 26.31 -1.94
C SER A 191 8.19 26.16 -3.38
N TYR A 192 8.92 26.72 -4.34
CA TYR A 192 8.63 26.56 -5.76
C TYR A 192 8.74 25.09 -6.19
N THR A 193 9.84 24.41 -5.84
CA THR A 193 10.03 22.98 -6.17
C THR A 193 8.97 22.11 -5.52
N GLN A 194 8.56 22.39 -4.27
CA GLN A 194 7.51 21.63 -3.60
C GLN A 194 6.15 21.76 -4.32
N ILE A 195 5.77 22.97 -4.71
CA ILE A 195 4.50 23.21 -5.42
C ILE A 195 4.56 22.67 -6.85
N LEU A 196 5.71 22.78 -7.51
CA LEU A 196 5.93 22.19 -8.84
C LEU A 196 5.79 20.66 -8.82
N ASN A 197 6.38 19.99 -7.82
CA ASN A 197 6.24 18.55 -7.65
C ASN A 197 4.78 18.16 -7.38
N ALA A 198 4.07 18.89 -6.52
CA ALA A 198 2.65 18.65 -6.25
C ALA A 198 1.77 18.84 -7.49
N ALA A 199 2.02 19.88 -8.28
CA ALA A 199 1.29 20.15 -9.53
C ALA A 199 1.61 19.13 -10.63
N SER A 200 2.88 18.73 -10.76
CA SER A 200 3.31 17.71 -11.73
C SER A 200 2.62 16.38 -11.47
N ARG A 201 2.48 15.98 -10.19
CA ARG A 201 1.77 14.75 -9.80
C ARG A 201 0.29 14.77 -10.12
N GLY A 202 -0.32 15.94 -10.27
CA GLY A 202 -1.71 16.09 -10.68
C GLY A 202 -1.96 16.07 -12.19
N LEU A 203 -0.91 16.09 -13.01
CA LEU A 203 -0.98 16.17 -14.47
C LEU A 203 -0.64 14.84 -15.16
N HIS A 204 -0.09 13.88 -14.43
CA HIS A 204 0.10 12.49 -14.84
C HIS A 204 -1.18 11.68 -14.57
#